data_AF-W9RNR3-F1
#
_entry.id   AF-W9RNR3-F1
#
_cell.length_a   1.000
_cell.length_b   1.000
_cell.length_c   1.000
_cell.angle_alpha   90.00
_cell.angle_beta   90.00
_cell.angle_gamma   90.00
#
_symmetry.space_group_name_H-M   'P 1'
#
loop_
_entity.id
_entity.type
_entity.pdbx_description
1 polymer ?
#
loop_
_entity_poly.entity_id
_entity_poly.type
_entity_poly.pdbx_seq_one_letter_code
_entity_poly.pdbx_strand_id
1 'polypeptide(L)'
;MVTGEGGEGDVPVELLEATRERGYMVGWVPQEEVLAHQAVVWKLGIDVKNVCDRKVVENMVSDLMVERREEFVRSTAEMARLARKRVSEGGSSYCNLDRLIEDIRLTFNNTGNYNSGHE
;
A
#
# COMPACT_ATOMS: atom_id res chain seq x y z
N MET A 1 5.07 2.81 7.86
CA MET A 1 5.84 4.07 7.78
C MET A 1 7.06 3.87 8.66
N VAL A 2 8.26 4.05 8.13
CA VAL A 2 9.48 4.02 8.95
C VAL A 2 9.50 5.33 9.74
N THR A 3 9.08 5.28 10.99
CA THR A 3 9.38 6.35 11.96
C THR A 3 10.73 6.02 12.57
N GLY A 4 11.73 6.84 12.23
CA GLY A 4 12.99 6.87 12.97
C GLY A 4 12.71 7.21 14.43
N GLU A 5 13.54 6.67 15.30
CA GLU A 5 13.42 6.76 16.77
C GLU A 5 13.16 8.21 17.23
N GLY A 6 12.13 8.39 18.07
CA GLY A 6 11.94 9.63 18.83
C GLY A 6 10.63 10.40 18.65
N GLY A 7 9.55 9.78 18.19
CA GLY A 7 8.22 10.40 18.22
C GLY A 7 7.13 9.34 18.28
N GLU A 8 6.43 9.27 19.40
CA GLU A 8 5.19 8.52 19.58
C GLU A 8 4.11 9.19 18.71
N GLY A 9 4.16 8.88 17.41
CA GLY A 9 3.10 9.21 16.48
C GLY A 9 2.02 8.14 16.61
N ASP A 10 1.25 8.21 17.69
CA ASP A 10 0.13 7.29 17.90
C ASP A 10 -0.82 7.37 16.71
N VAL A 11 -1.08 6.21 16.11
CA VAL A 11 -2.11 6.09 15.09
C VAL A 11 -3.44 6.47 15.72
N PRO A 12 -4.24 7.39 15.14
CA PRO A 12 -5.52 7.79 15.71
C PRO A 12 -6.38 6.57 16.03
N VAL A 13 -6.96 6.52 17.24
CA VAL A 13 -7.75 5.38 17.73
C VAL A 13 -8.88 4.99 16.78
N GLU A 14 -9.51 5.98 16.16
CA GLU A 14 -10.56 5.79 15.15
C GLU A 14 -10.04 5.01 13.93
N LEU A 15 -8.82 5.31 13.48
CA LEU A 15 -8.19 4.60 12.37
C LEU A 15 -7.76 3.18 12.78
N LEU A 16 -7.33 3.00 14.02
CA LEU A 16 -7.02 1.69 14.58
C LEU A 16 -8.27 0.80 14.67
N GLU A 17 -9.37 1.33 15.20
CA GLU A 17 -10.64 0.61 15.28
C GLU A 17 -11.20 0.31 13.90
N ALA A 18 -11.19 1.27 12.97
CA ALA A 18 -11.70 1.11 11.61
C ALA A 18 -10.92 0.05 10.81
N THR A 19 -9.64 -0.17 11.11
CA THR A 19 -8.79 -1.13 10.39
C THR A 19 -8.64 -2.48 11.09
N ARG A 20 -9.08 -2.61 12.36
CA ARG A 20 -8.87 -3.78 13.22
C ARG A 20 -9.37 -5.10 12.61
N GLU A 21 -10.48 -5.08 11.89
CA GLU A 21 -11.04 -6.28 11.26
C GLU A 21 -10.50 -6.55 9.85
N ARG A 22 -9.76 -5.60 9.27
CA ARG A 22 -9.30 -5.63 7.88
C ARG A 22 -7.78 -5.82 7.75
N GLY A 23 -7.03 -5.69 8.84
CA GLY A 23 -5.59 -5.87 8.86
C GLY A 23 -4.99 -5.68 10.26
N TYR A 24 -3.66 -5.78 10.33
CA TYR A 24 -2.89 -5.59 11.56
C TYR A 24 -2.01 -4.34 11.43
N MET A 25 -2.09 -3.44 12.41
CA MET A 25 -1.11 -2.36 12.57
C MET A 25 -0.10 -2.76 13.63
N VAL A 26 1.17 -2.73 13.27
CA VAL A 26 2.29 -3.18 14.10
C VAL A 26 3.44 -2.18 13.99
N GLY A 27 4.21 -2.01 15.06
CA GLY A 27 5.30 -1.04 15.10
C GLY A 27 6.43 -1.36 14.10
N TRP A 28 6.68 -2.64 13.85
CA TRP A 28 7.69 -3.10 12.91
C TRP A 28 7.40 -4.52 12.40
N VAL A 29 7.85 -4.82 11.19
CA VAL A 29 7.83 -6.19 10.60
C VAL A 29 9.15 -6.50 9.90
N PRO A 30 9.59 -7.77 9.89
CA PRO A 30 10.70 -8.20 9.05
C PRO A 30 10.27 -8.11 7.57
N GLN A 31 10.64 -7.02 6.91
CA GLN A 31 10.21 -6.71 5.54
C GLN A 31 10.51 -7.85 4.56
N GLU A 32 11.67 -8.51 4.69
CA GLU A 32 12.04 -9.63 3.82
C GLU A 32 11.05 -10.80 3.90
N GLU A 33 10.59 -11.15 5.11
CA GLU A 33 9.63 -12.23 5.32
C GLU A 33 8.23 -11.86 4.80
N VAL A 34 7.81 -10.61 5.04
CA VAL A 34 6.50 -10.12 4.56
C VAL A 34 6.47 -10.07 3.04
N LEU A 35 7.53 -9.56 2.39
CA LEU A 35 7.61 -9.49 0.93
C LEU A 35 7.75 -10.87 0.28
N ALA A 36 8.29 -11.87 0.99
CA ALA A 36 8.39 -13.25 0.51
C ALA A 36 7.07 -14.05 0.69
N HIS A 37 6.11 -13.56 1.48
CA HIS A 37 4.87 -14.29 1.74
C HIS A 37 3.97 -14.36 0.49
N GLN A 38 3.37 -15.53 0.21
CA GLN A 38 2.57 -15.78 -0.99
C GLN A 38 1.42 -14.78 -1.21
N ALA A 39 0.85 -14.25 -0.12
CA ALA A 39 -0.20 -13.24 -0.18
C ALA A 39 0.28 -11.86 -0.70
N VAL A 40 1.58 -11.58 -0.61
CA VAL A 40 2.20 -10.28 -0.92
C VAL A 40 3.09 -10.35 -2.17
N VAL A 41 3.62 -11.52 -2.53
CA VAL A 41 4.50 -11.69 -3.70
C VAL A 41 3.73 -11.41 -5.01
N TRP A 42 4.08 -10.29 -5.66
CA TRP A 42 3.44 -9.86 -6.92
C TRP A 42 4.33 -10.05 -8.16
N LYS A 43 5.55 -10.59 -7.99
CA LYS A 43 6.48 -10.91 -9.09
C LYS A 43 6.70 -9.75 -10.09
N LEU A 44 6.73 -8.52 -9.58
CA LEU A 44 6.91 -7.32 -10.42
C LEU A 44 8.38 -6.97 -10.64
N GLY A 45 9.26 -7.30 -9.70
CA GLY A 45 10.67 -6.98 -9.75
C GLY A 45 11.46 -7.90 -8.84
N ILE A 46 12.77 -7.66 -8.79
CA ILE A 46 13.71 -8.39 -7.93
C ILE A 46 14.21 -7.42 -6.87
N ASP A 47 14.18 -7.86 -5.62
CA ASP A 47 14.77 -7.13 -4.50
C ASP A 47 16.29 -7.38 -4.47
N VAL A 48 17.07 -6.30 -4.47
CA VAL A 48 18.53 -6.36 -4.35
C VAL A 48 18.86 -6.33 -2.88
N LYS A 49 19.32 -7.47 -2.36
CA LYS A 49 19.84 -7.57 -0.98
C LYS A 49 21.00 -6.60 -0.78
N ASN A 50 21.35 -6.33 0.48
CA ASN A 50 22.48 -5.48 0.87
C ASN A 50 23.85 -5.86 0.28
N VAL A 51 23.97 -6.99 -0.42
CA VAL A 51 25.16 -7.40 -1.18
C VAL A 51 25.08 -6.85 -2.60
N CYS A 52 25.77 -5.74 -2.83
CA CYS A 52 25.81 -5.05 -4.12
C CYS A 52 27.14 -5.32 -4.86
N ASP A 53 27.46 -6.60 -5.05
CA ASP A 53 28.60 -7.01 -5.88
C ASP A 53 28.23 -6.97 -7.36
N ARG A 54 29.16 -6.51 -8.20
CA ARG A 54 28.95 -6.41 -9.65
C ARG A 54 28.38 -7.70 -10.26
N LYS A 55 28.94 -8.86 -9.89
CA LYS A 55 28.49 -10.17 -10.40
C LYS A 55 27.09 -10.54 -9.93
N VAL A 56 26.74 -10.17 -8.69
CA VAL A 56 25.40 -10.42 -8.14
C VAL A 56 24.37 -9.58 -8.91
N VAL A 57 24.65 -8.28 -9.08
CA VAL A 57 23.77 -7.38 -9.83
C VAL A 57 23.64 -7.82 -11.30
N GLU A 58 24.74 -8.21 -11.94
CA GLU A 58 24.72 -8.69 -13.33
C GLU A 58 23.82 -9.91 -13.52
N ASN A 59 23.92 -10.90 -12.63
CA ASN A 59 23.05 -12.08 -12.65
C ASN A 59 21.58 -11.69 -12.41
N MET A 60 21.30 -10.80 -11.46
CA MET A 60 19.93 -10.34 -11.21
C MET A 60 19.32 -9.61 -12.42
N VAL A 61 20.11 -8.78 -13.10
CA VAL A 61 19.67 -8.11 -14.33
C VAL A 61 19.45 -9.14 -15.45
N SER A 62 20.34 -10.14 -15.57
CA SER A 62 20.18 -11.25 -16.53
C SER A 62 18.89 -12.02 -16.28
N ASP A 63 18.61 -12.40 -15.03
CA ASP A 63 17.37 -13.07 -14.63
C ASP A 63 16.13 -12.25 -15.00
N LEU A 64 16.15 -10.94 -14.69
CA LEU A 64 15.02 -10.03 -14.94
C LEU A 64 14.76 -9.80 -16.43
N MET A 65 15.83 -9.57 -17.20
CA MET A 65 15.74 -9.08 -18.58
C MET A 65 15.84 -10.18 -19.63
N VAL A 66 16.37 -11.35 -19.27
CA VAL A 66 16.62 -12.46 -20.21
C VAL A 66 15.93 -13.73 -19.73
N GLU A 67 16.36 -14.34 -18.63
CA GLU A 67 15.95 -15.70 -18.27
C GLU A 67 14.46 -15.79 -17.90
N ARG A 68 13.97 -14.86 -17.08
CA ARG A 68 12.59 -14.81 -16.58
C ARG A 68 11.78 -13.66 -17.15
N ARG A 69 12.25 -13.07 -18.27
CA ARG A 69 11.65 -11.88 -18.89
C ARG A 69 10.14 -12.03 -19.10
N GLU A 70 9.69 -13.16 -19.62
CA GLU A 70 8.26 -13.38 -19.92
C GLU A 70 7.39 -13.37 -18.67
N GLU A 71 7.87 -13.92 -17.56
CA GLU A 71 7.16 -13.93 -16.28
C GLU A 71 6.97 -12.50 -15.78
N PHE A 72 8.06 -11.71 -15.75
CA PHE A 72 8.03 -10.32 -15.30
C PHE A 72 7.20 -9.43 -16.22
N VAL A 73 7.32 -9.56 -17.55
CA VAL A 73 6.51 -8.80 -18.51
C VAL A 73 5.02 -9.12 -18.35
N ARG A 74 4.66 -10.40 -18.20
CA ARG A 74 3.26 -10.80 -18.00
C ARG A 74 2.72 -10.28 -16.67
N SER A 75 3.47 -10.42 -15.59
CA SER A 75 3.05 -9.96 -14.26
C SER A 75 2.90 -8.44 -14.20
N THR A 76 3.87 -7.69 -14.72
CA THR A 76 3.82 -6.22 -14.77
C THR A 76 2.69 -5.71 -15.65
N ALA A 77 2.45 -6.34 -16.81
CA ALA A 77 1.32 -5.98 -17.67
C ALA A 77 -0.03 -6.20 -16.98
N GLU A 78 -0.21 -7.34 -16.32
CA GLU A 78 -1.45 -7.66 -15.59
C GLU A 78 -1.65 -6.72 -14.40
N MET A 79 -0.60 -6.47 -13.62
CA MET A 79 -0.68 -5.54 -12.51
C MET A 79 -0.98 -4.11 -12.98
N ALA A 80 -0.36 -3.66 -14.07
CA ALA A 80 -0.64 -2.35 -14.64
C ALA A 80 -2.10 -2.26 -15.11
N ARG A 81 -2.63 -3.33 -15.74
CA ARG A 81 -4.04 -3.39 -16.14
C ARG A 81 -4.98 -3.32 -14.93
N LEU A 82 -4.72 -4.10 -13.88
CA LEU A 82 -5.51 -4.12 -12.66
C LEU A 82 -5.45 -2.77 -11.92
N ALA A 83 -4.26 -2.18 -11.80
CA ALA A 83 -4.07 -0.87 -11.18
C ALA A 83 -4.90 0.19 -11.92
N ARG A 84 -4.80 0.26 -13.25
CA ARG A 84 -5.62 1.18 -14.07
C ARG A 84 -7.11 0.97 -13.86
N LYS A 85 -7.59 -0.28 -13.88
CA LYS A 85 -9.01 -0.62 -13.65
C LYS A 85 -9.49 -0.20 -12.25
N ARG A 86 -8.64 -0.28 -11.23
CA ARG A 86 -9.03 0.06 -9.84
C ARG A 86 -9.14 1.56 -9.61
N VAL A 87 -8.34 2.36 -10.32
CA VAL A 87 -8.30 3.83 -10.16
C VAL A 87 -9.17 4.58 -11.18
N SER A 88 -9.57 3.93 -12.28
CA SER A 88 -10.54 4.50 -13.22
C SER A 88 -11.91 4.69 -12.56
N GLU A 89 -12.74 5.57 -13.14
CA GLU A 89 -14.13 5.79 -12.71
C GLU A 89 -14.90 4.46 -12.58
N GLY A 90 -15.62 4.30 -11.47
CA GLY A 90 -16.30 3.05 -11.10
C GLY A 90 -15.37 1.91 -10.62
N GLY A 91 -14.07 2.14 -10.55
CA GLY A 91 -13.08 1.22 -9.98
C GLY A 91 -13.15 1.17 -8.45
N SER A 92 -12.69 0.07 -7.84
CA SER A 92 -12.81 -0.10 -6.39
C SER A 92 -12.02 0.93 -5.58
N SER A 93 -10.83 1.32 -6.03
CA SER A 93 -10.03 2.35 -5.35
C SER A 93 -10.65 3.73 -5.53
N TYR A 94 -11.21 3.99 -6.72
CA TYR A 94 -11.97 5.20 -7.02
C TYR A 94 -13.16 5.34 -6.06
N CYS A 95 -14.02 4.32 -5.99
CA CYS A 95 -15.18 4.32 -5.10
C CYS A 95 -14.82 4.40 -3.62
N ASN A 96 -13.70 3.79 -3.20
CA ASN A 96 -13.25 3.92 -1.81
C ASN A 96 -12.81 5.36 -1.48
N LEU A 97 -12.17 6.06 -2.42
CA LEU A 97 -11.79 7.45 -2.24
C LEU A 97 -13.02 8.37 -2.23
N ASP A 98 -13.99 8.13 -3.11
CA ASP A 98 -15.25 8.88 -3.11
C ASP A 98 -15.98 8.75 -1.76
N ARG A 99 -16.10 7.53 -1.23
CA ARG A 99 -16.68 7.28 0.10
C ARG A 99 -15.93 8.03 1.19
N LEU A 100 -14.60 8.00 1.17
CA LEU A 100 -13.80 8.74 2.15
C LEU A 100 -14.04 10.25 2.06
N ILE A 101 -14.17 10.80 0.86
CA ILE A 101 -14.48 12.23 0.66
C ILE A 101 -15.87 12.56 1.22
N GLU A 102 -16.85 11.71 0.99
CA GLU A 102 -18.20 11.86 1.54
C GLU A 102 -18.20 11.80 3.08
N ASP A 103 -17.50 10.83 3.67
CA ASP A 103 -17.37 10.68 5.13
C ASP A 103 -16.74 11.93 5.78
N ILE A 104 -15.69 12.47 5.16
CA ILE A 104 -15.04 13.70 5.64
C ILE A 104 -16.02 14.89 5.56
N ARG A 105 -16.74 15.04 4.44
CA ARG A 105 -17.72 16.13 4.28
C ARG A 105 -18.85 16.06 5.31
N LEU A 106 -19.37 14.86 5.56
CA LEU A 106 -20.43 14.65 6.56
C LEU A 106 -19.93 14.98 7.97
N THR A 107 -18.70 14.60 8.30
CA THR A 107 -18.07 14.93 9.58
C THR A 107 -18.04 16.45 9.83
N PHE A 108 -17.62 17.23 8.83
CA PHE A 108 -17.57 18.71 8.93
C PHE A 108 -18.96 19.36 9.01
N ASN A 109 -19.91 18.90 8.20
CA ASN A 109 -21.27 19.47 8.20
C ASN A 109 -21.99 19.18 9.52
N ASN A 110 -21.75 18.02 10.13
CA ASN A 110 -22.31 17.69 11.43
C ASN A 110 -21.71 18.55 12.54
N THR A 111 -20.41 18.89 12.50
CA THR A 111 -19.80 19.79 13.49
C THR A 111 -20.36 21.20 13.44
N GLY A 112 -20.72 21.70 12.24
CA GLY A 112 -21.38 22.99 12.08
C GLY A 112 -22.79 23.04 12.67
N ASN A 113 -23.53 21.93 12.64
CA ASN A 113 -24.91 21.86 13.09
C ASN A 113 -25.06 21.75 14.63
N TYR A 114 -24.03 21.25 15.34
CA TYR A 114 -23.99 21.26 16.81
C TYR A 114 -23.71 22.67 17.40
N ASN A 115 -23.10 23.57 16.63
CA ASN A 115 -22.72 24.91 17.08
C ASN A 115 -23.78 25.99 16.84
N SER A 116 -24.89 25.67 16.17
CA SER A 116 -26.02 26.59 15.92
C SER A 116 -27.22 26.37 16.85
N GLY A 117 -27.13 25.44 17.82
CA GLY A 117 -28.19 25.10 18.77
C GLY A 117 -28.02 25.69 20.18
N HIS A 118 -27.03 26.55 20.38
CA HIS A 118 -26.75 27.25 21.65
C HIS A 118 -26.78 28.77 21.44
N GLU A 119 -27.94 29.32 21.13
CA GLU A 119 -28.31 30.71 21.42
C GLU A 119 -29.70 30.75 22.06
#